data_AF-A0A975G5F6-F1
#
_entry.id   AF-A0A975G5F6-F1
#
_cell.length_a   1.000
_cell.length_b   1.000
_cell.length_c   1.000
_cell.angle_alpha   90.00
_cell.angle_beta   90.00
_cell.angle_gamma   90.00
#
_symmetry.space_group_name_H-M   'P 1'
#
loop_
_entity.id
_entity.type
_entity.pdbx_description
1 polymer ?
#
loop_
_entity_poly.entity_id
_entity_poly.type
_entity_poly.pdbx_seq_one_letter_code
_entity_poly.pdbx_strand_id
1 'polypeptide(L)'
;MKNLPPFVLPVSSAVLFGIGGFIAGHGSSPLTNNAGVPSLKDGPSTTNGRNSSRGAGSGGDDMAAAPRGGKARQSLAKLDRGQLQGRISDLMHGPDRARAWLDFVDSLEPGQFADVVADFRAMGMSGTNLSEYAMLLSAWAKHDPLAALDFAEKNTGNAFARQTILSTWANSDLNGAMAWANSHFQGPPDQGNPWMVGVIRGIAAGDPARASQLMQEMPFSRERGDALVSLVPTVMAQGPDAAMAWADNLRDPSLRDRAMREIAPRLAEKDPRTAANWLTAANTPDAANTMDDVMTAWMKGNPSEATGYYETLPAGDLRREALSSVIASMASSDPNQAMTFLNNHRGEATDAIYEEFVWNSARSQPELAASQIANIQDPQNRDRTYMKMIGKWMKRDPQAAQQYLNSGAVPAGVVQQFQQPNGG
;
A
#
# COMPACT_ATOMS: atom_id res chain seq x y z
N MET A 1 -25.78 53.37 -4.72
CA MET A 1 -26.01 52.94 -6.12
C MET A 1 -24.68 53.14 -6.84
N LYS A 2 -23.80 52.13 -6.86
CA LYS A 2 -23.67 51.08 -7.90
C LYS A 2 -23.37 51.64 -9.30
N ASN A 3 -22.08 51.82 -9.60
CA ASN A 3 -21.51 51.71 -10.95
C ASN A 3 -20.59 50.47 -10.96
N LEU A 4 -20.68 49.65 -12.00
CA LEU A 4 -19.87 48.44 -12.20
C LEU A 4 -19.11 48.55 -13.54
N PRO A 5 -17.80 48.29 -13.60
CA PRO A 5 -17.07 48.06 -14.85
C PRO A 5 -17.23 46.61 -15.34
N PRO A 6 -16.87 46.30 -16.61
CA PRO A 6 -17.38 45.12 -17.31
C PRO A 6 -16.67 43.80 -17.01
N PHE A 7 -17.41 42.71 -17.21
CA PHE A 7 -16.98 41.32 -17.08
C PHE A 7 -15.98 40.95 -18.21
N VAL A 8 -14.84 40.34 -17.85
CA VAL A 8 -13.93 39.69 -18.80
C VAL A 8 -14.11 38.18 -18.66
N LEU A 9 -14.45 37.50 -19.76
CA LEU A 9 -14.59 36.04 -19.80
C LEU A 9 -13.20 35.37 -19.83
N PRO A 10 -12.90 34.41 -18.94
CA PRO A 10 -11.74 33.55 -19.12
C PRO A 10 -12.00 32.57 -20.27
N VAL A 11 -11.08 32.52 -21.24
CA VAL A 11 -11.13 31.58 -22.36
C VAL A 11 -10.83 30.17 -21.85
N SER A 12 -11.82 29.28 -21.93
CA SER A 12 -11.66 27.85 -21.59
C SER A 12 -10.63 27.19 -22.51
N SER A 13 -9.42 26.96 -21.99
CA SER A 13 -8.39 26.19 -22.69
C SER A 13 -8.71 24.70 -22.56
N ALA A 14 -9.28 24.11 -23.62
CA ALA A 14 -9.54 22.69 -23.69
C ALA A 14 -8.22 21.92 -23.85
N VAL A 15 -7.73 21.30 -22.78
CA VAL A 15 -6.61 20.35 -22.86
C VAL A 15 -7.14 19.01 -23.36
N LEU A 16 -6.96 18.76 -24.65
CA LEU A 16 -7.21 17.47 -25.27
C LEU A 16 -6.14 16.48 -24.80
N PHE A 17 -6.52 15.48 -24.00
CA PHE A 17 -5.69 14.31 -23.76
C PHE A 17 -5.62 13.47 -25.05
N GLY A 18 -4.54 13.65 -25.81
CA GLY A 18 -4.26 12.87 -27.01
C GLY A 18 -3.90 11.43 -26.67
N ILE A 19 -4.81 10.49 -26.96
CA ILE A 19 -4.55 9.05 -26.83
C ILE A 19 -3.62 8.61 -27.97
N GLY A 20 -2.32 8.56 -27.69
CA GLY A 20 -1.31 8.02 -28.60
C GLY A 20 -1.26 6.50 -28.53
N GLY A 21 -2.01 5.80 -29.37
CA GLY A 21 -1.90 4.35 -29.53
C GLY A 21 -0.62 3.96 -30.28
N PHE A 22 0.14 2.99 -29.75
CA PHE A 22 1.30 2.41 -30.44
C PHE A 22 1.14 0.90 -30.61
N ILE A 23 0.96 0.46 -31.86
CA ILE A 23 1.03 -0.94 -32.27
C ILE A 23 2.13 -1.06 -33.32
N ALA A 24 3.21 -1.78 -33.00
CA ALA A 24 3.93 -2.70 -33.89
C ALA A 24 5.19 -3.22 -33.18
N GLY A 25 5.41 -4.53 -33.23
CA GLY A 25 6.72 -5.10 -32.90
C GLY A 25 7.48 -5.45 -34.18
N HIS A 26 8.81 -5.48 -34.12
CA HIS A 26 9.66 -6.41 -34.87
C HIS A 26 11.03 -6.48 -34.19
N GLY A 27 11.63 -7.67 -34.15
CA GLY A 27 12.94 -7.88 -33.50
C GLY A 27 14.12 -7.54 -34.42
N SER A 28 15.25 -7.19 -33.81
CA SER A 28 16.58 -7.14 -34.44
C SER A 28 17.65 -7.48 -33.39
N SER A 29 18.68 -8.21 -33.79
CA SER A 29 19.80 -8.61 -32.92
C SER A 29 20.69 -7.43 -32.48
N PRO A 30 21.40 -7.51 -31.34
CA PRO A 30 22.30 -6.44 -30.91
C PRO A 30 23.56 -6.37 -31.76
N LEU A 31 23.90 -5.16 -32.22
CA LEU A 31 25.22 -4.87 -32.79
C LEU A 31 26.23 -4.61 -31.68
N THR A 32 27.40 -5.21 -31.81
CA THR A 32 28.58 -4.88 -31.02
C THR A 32 29.08 -3.48 -31.36
N ASN A 33 29.64 -2.77 -30.39
CA ASN A 33 30.62 -1.73 -30.71
C ASN A 33 31.74 -1.70 -29.69
N ASN A 34 32.95 -1.42 -30.18
CA ASN A 34 34.22 -1.70 -29.49
C ASN A 34 35.07 -0.43 -29.44
N ALA A 35 35.61 -0.10 -28.27
CA ALA A 35 36.57 1.00 -28.11
C ALA A 35 37.60 0.65 -27.02
N GLY A 36 38.86 0.43 -27.42
CA GLY A 36 40.02 0.46 -26.52
C GLY A 36 40.49 1.91 -26.29
N VAL A 37 41.74 2.24 -25.91
CA VAL A 37 43.03 1.51 -25.84
C VAL A 37 43.89 2.28 -24.80
N PRO A 38 44.52 1.64 -23.77
CA PRO A 38 45.82 0.99 -23.95
C PRO A 38 46.06 -0.27 -23.07
N SER A 39 47.25 -0.44 -22.51
CA SER A 39 47.83 -1.67 -21.94
C SER A 39 49.02 -1.36 -21.01
N LEU A 40 49.25 -2.18 -19.98
CA LEU A 40 50.56 -2.54 -19.37
C LEU A 40 50.42 -4.02 -18.90
N LYS A 41 51.05 -5.02 -19.53
CA LYS A 41 52.44 -5.53 -19.37
C LYS A 41 52.77 -6.23 -18.03
N ASP A 42 52.88 -7.57 -18.10
CA ASP A 42 54.06 -8.40 -17.73
C ASP A 42 53.70 -9.78 -17.10
N GLY A 43 54.39 -10.86 -17.51
CA GLY A 43 54.50 -12.13 -16.74
C GLY A 43 54.15 -13.43 -17.50
N PRO A 44 55.02 -14.47 -17.58
CA PRO A 44 54.86 -15.54 -18.59
C PRO A 44 54.78 -17.01 -18.09
N SER A 45 54.40 -17.91 -19.03
CA SER A 45 54.61 -19.39 -19.03
C SER A 45 53.67 -20.23 -18.12
N THR A 46 53.37 -21.52 -18.37
CA THR A 46 54.05 -22.58 -19.14
C THR A 46 53.09 -23.52 -19.89
N THR A 47 53.65 -24.28 -20.86
CA THR A 47 53.00 -25.35 -21.65
C THR A 47 53.10 -26.74 -21.00
N ASN A 48 52.05 -27.56 -21.10
CA ASN A 48 52.11 -29.00 -21.42
C ASN A 48 50.68 -29.54 -21.65
N GLY A 49 50.38 -30.46 -22.57
CA GLY A 49 51.26 -31.16 -23.50
C GLY A 49 51.31 -32.67 -23.25
N ARG A 50 50.26 -33.41 -23.63
CA ARG A 50 50.37 -34.79 -24.14
C ARG A 50 49.10 -35.28 -24.82
N ASN A 51 49.29 -35.76 -26.05
CA ASN A 51 48.30 -36.42 -26.88
C ASN A 51 48.73 -37.89 -27.03
N SER A 52 47.81 -38.84 -26.98
CA SER A 52 48.08 -40.25 -27.35
C SER A 52 46.84 -40.91 -27.94
N SER A 53 46.79 -40.93 -29.27
CA SER A 53 45.77 -41.57 -30.09
C SER A 53 45.94 -43.09 -30.19
N ARG A 54 44.82 -43.85 -30.23
CA ARG A 54 44.42 -44.75 -31.35
C ARG A 54 43.34 -45.74 -30.91
N GLY A 55 42.44 -46.08 -31.83
CA GLY A 55 41.49 -47.19 -31.69
C GLY A 55 40.14 -46.89 -32.34
N ALA A 56 40.02 -47.14 -33.64
CA ALA A 56 38.75 -46.98 -34.36
C ALA A 56 37.85 -48.21 -34.18
N GLY A 57 36.54 -47.98 -34.06
CA GLY A 57 35.50 -49.02 -34.07
C GLY A 57 34.20 -48.41 -34.58
N SER A 58 33.69 -48.92 -35.70
CA SER A 58 32.52 -48.38 -36.40
C SER A 58 31.21 -48.86 -35.76
N GLY A 59 30.28 -47.92 -35.54
CA GLY A 59 28.87 -48.19 -35.30
C GLY A 59 28.11 -46.90 -35.57
N GLY A 60 27.27 -46.89 -36.59
CA GLY A 60 26.36 -45.76 -36.82
C GLY A 60 25.15 -45.86 -35.92
N ASP A 61 24.50 -44.72 -35.66
CA ASP A 61 23.05 -44.58 -35.73
C ASP A 61 22.68 -43.08 -35.73
N ASP A 62 21.57 -42.76 -36.40
CA ASP A 62 21.19 -41.39 -36.72
C ASP A 62 20.81 -40.53 -35.50
N MET A 63 21.14 -39.24 -35.56
CA MET A 63 20.60 -38.23 -34.64
C MET A 63 19.11 -37.96 -34.92
N ALA A 64 18.25 -38.88 -34.46
CA ALA A 64 16.83 -38.59 -34.28
C ALA A 64 16.65 -37.65 -33.08
N ALA A 65 16.04 -36.48 -33.32
CA ALA A 65 15.77 -35.51 -32.26
C ALA A 65 14.83 -36.10 -31.20
N ALA A 66 15.22 -35.99 -29.92
CA ALA A 66 14.36 -36.39 -28.81
C ALA A 66 13.03 -35.62 -28.85
N PRO A 67 11.87 -36.29 -28.71
CA PRO A 67 10.58 -35.62 -28.82
C PRO A 67 10.39 -34.63 -27.66
N ARG A 68 10.03 -33.38 -28.00
CA ARG A 68 9.58 -32.39 -27.02
C ARG A 68 8.41 -32.98 -26.24
N GLY A 69 8.58 -33.11 -24.93
CA GLY A 69 7.67 -33.83 -24.04
C GLY A 69 6.29 -33.18 -23.90
N GLY A 70 5.43 -33.36 -24.89
CA GLY A 70 3.98 -33.27 -24.72
C GLY A 70 3.52 -34.43 -23.84
N LYS A 71 3.70 -34.31 -22.52
CA LYS A 71 2.95 -35.16 -21.58
C LYS A 71 1.47 -34.91 -21.84
N ALA A 72 0.74 -35.98 -22.15
CA ALA A 72 -0.67 -35.88 -22.47
C ALA A 72 -1.40 -35.11 -21.36
N ARG A 73 -2.09 -34.03 -21.73
CA ARG A 73 -3.15 -33.45 -20.90
C ARG A 73 -4.20 -34.55 -20.71
N GLN A 74 -4.14 -35.25 -19.57
CA GLN A 74 -5.24 -36.11 -19.14
C GLN A 74 -6.46 -35.21 -19.03
N SER A 75 -7.47 -35.47 -19.86
CA SER A 75 -8.75 -34.77 -19.79
C SER A 75 -9.33 -34.93 -18.38
N LEU A 76 -9.39 -33.83 -17.62
CA LEU A 76 -9.95 -33.86 -16.26
C LEU A 76 -11.46 -34.14 -16.27
N ALA A 77 -12.13 -33.97 -17.42
CA ALA A 77 -13.51 -34.42 -17.67
C ALA A 77 -13.77 -35.90 -17.34
N LYS A 78 -12.73 -36.75 -17.25
CA LYS A 78 -12.85 -38.16 -16.86
C LYS A 78 -12.56 -38.43 -15.38
N LEU A 79 -12.15 -37.42 -14.61
CA LEU A 79 -11.86 -37.58 -13.19
C LEU A 79 -13.11 -37.40 -12.34
N ASP A 80 -13.29 -38.28 -11.36
CA ASP A 80 -14.31 -38.10 -10.34
C ASP A 80 -13.89 -37.04 -9.30
N ARG A 81 -14.84 -36.62 -8.46
CA ARG A 81 -14.61 -35.59 -7.43
C ARG A 81 -13.51 -35.97 -6.43
N GLY A 82 -13.39 -37.25 -6.05
CA GLY A 82 -12.33 -37.71 -5.15
C GLY A 82 -10.94 -37.64 -5.79
N GLN A 83 -10.84 -37.95 -7.08
CA GLN A 83 -9.62 -37.81 -7.87
C GLN A 83 -9.21 -36.33 -8.06
N LEU A 84 -10.18 -35.43 -8.24
CA LEU A 84 -9.94 -33.98 -8.25
C LEU A 84 -9.48 -33.48 -6.88
N GLN A 85 -10.13 -33.91 -5.80
CA GLN A 85 -9.75 -33.58 -4.42
C GLN A 85 -8.32 -34.02 -4.09
N GLY A 86 -7.93 -35.24 -4.47
CA GLY A 86 -6.57 -35.74 -4.33
C GLY A 86 -5.54 -34.88 -5.07
N ARG A 87 -5.83 -34.51 -6.33
CA ARG A 87 -4.96 -33.62 -7.12
C ARG A 87 -4.77 -32.25 -6.48
N ILE A 88 -5.83 -31.64 -5.93
CA ILE A 88 -5.72 -30.35 -5.22
C ILE A 88 -4.79 -30.50 -4.02
N SER A 89 -4.95 -31.56 -3.23
CA SER A 89 -4.09 -31.86 -2.07
C SER A 89 -2.62 -32.02 -2.46
N ASP A 90 -2.31 -32.74 -3.54
CA ASP A 90 -0.94 -32.92 -4.03
C ASP A 90 -0.32 -31.59 -4.49
N LEU A 91 -1.08 -30.79 -5.26
CA LEU A 91 -0.64 -29.49 -5.77
C LEU A 91 -0.33 -28.50 -4.64
N MET A 92 -1.07 -28.56 -3.53
CA MET A 92 -0.88 -27.70 -2.37
C MET A 92 0.48 -27.88 -1.66
N HIS A 93 1.16 -29.02 -1.86
CA HIS A 93 2.40 -29.38 -1.13
C HIS A 93 3.63 -29.56 -2.03
N GLY A 94 3.50 -29.38 -3.35
CA GLY A 94 4.55 -29.66 -4.34
C GLY A 94 5.54 -28.51 -4.64
N PRO A 95 6.78 -28.81 -5.07
CA PRO A 95 7.80 -27.79 -5.35
C PRO A 95 7.56 -26.95 -6.61
N ASP A 96 6.79 -27.45 -7.59
CA ASP A 96 6.42 -26.73 -8.84
C ASP A 96 4.97 -26.21 -8.83
N ARG A 97 4.39 -26.01 -7.63
CA ARG A 97 2.96 -25.70 -7.36
C ARG A 97 2.34 -24.72 -8.36
N ALA A 98 2.97 -23.57 -8.63
CA ALA A 98 2.38 -22.51 -9.45
C ALA A 98 2.06 -22.94 -10.90
N ARG A 99 2.97 -23.66 -11.59
CA ARG A 99 2.71 -24.10 -12.99
C ARG A 99 1.71 -25.24 -13.03
N ALA A 100 1.86 -26.21 -12.14
CA ALA A 100 0.97 -27.36 -12.09
C ALA A 100 -0.46 -26.95 -11.67
N TRP A 101 -0.61 -25.89 -10.88
CA TRP A 101 -1.89 -25.27 -10.55
C TRP A 101 -2.53 -24.57 -11.77
N LEU A 102 -1.76 -23.82 -12.56
CA LEU A 102 -2.21 -23.23 -13.83
C LEU A 102 -2.73 -24.31 -14.79
N ASP A 103 -1.92 -25.34 -15.07
CA ASP A 103 -2.31 -26.45 -15.94
C ASP A 103 -3.55 -27.20 -15.42
N PHE A 104 -3.72 -27.33 -14.10
CA PHE A 104 -4.91 -27.93 -13.48
C PHE A 104 -6.15 -27.07 -13.73
N VAL A 105 -6.09 -25.77 -13.44
CA VAL A 105 -7.24 -24.87 -13.60
C VAL A 105 -7.63 -24.68 -15.07
N ASP A 106 -6.66 -24.59 -15.98
CA ASP A 106 -6.87 -24.51 -17.44
C ASP A 106 -7.46 -25.80 -18.05
N SER A 107 -7.55 -26.90 -17.29
CA SER A 107 -8.10 -28.18 -17.75
C SER A 107 -9.38 -28.62 -17.01
N LEU A 108 -9.96 -27.75 -16.18
CA LEU A 108 -11.28 -27.95 -15.57
C LEU A 108 -12.41 -27.71 -16.58
N GLU A 109 -13.38 -28.61 -16.59
CA GLU A 109 -14.63 -28.39 -17.33
C GLU A 109 -15.56 -27.43 -16.56
N PRO A 110 -16.46 -26.66 -17.23
CA PRO A 110 -17.33 -25.69 -16.58
C PRO A 110 -18.14 -26.23 -15.39
N GLY A 111 -18.59 -27.49 -15.45
CA GLY A 111 -19.33 -28.16 -14.37
C GLY A 111 -18.48 -28.57 -13.16
N GLN A 112 -17.15 -28.57 -13.27
CA GLN A 112 -16.25 -29.03 -12.19
C GLN A 112 -15.86 -27.91 -11.21
N PHE A 113 -15.98 -26.63 -11.61
CA PHE A 113 -15.53 -25.51 -10.78
C PHE A 113 -16.22 -25.45 -9.41
N ALA A 114 -17.53 -25.70 -9.33
CA ALA A 114 -18.27 -25.61 -8.06
C ALA A 114 -17.75 -26.61 -7.01
N ASP A 115 -17.55 -27.87 -7.39
CA ASP A 115 -17.01 -28.91 -6.52
C ASP A 115 -15.55 -28.63 -6.17
N VAL A 116 -14.71 -28.27 -7.16
CA VAL A 116 -13.28 -27.97 -6.95
C VAL A 116 -13.08 -26.79 -6.00
N VAL A 117 -13.88 -25.73 -6.14
CA VAL A 117 -13.83 -24.54 -5.27
C VAL A 117 -14.37 -24.85 -3.86
N ALA A 118 -15.38 -25.72 -3.73
CA ALA A 118 -15.85 -26.20 -2.43
C ALA A 118 -14.78 -27.05 -1.73
N ASP A 119 -14.19 -28.01 -2.43
CA ASP A 119 -13.19 -28.95 -1.88
C ASP A 119 -11.89 -28.24 -1.52
N PHE A 120 -11.42 -27.30 -2.36
CA PHE A 120 -10.26 -26.44 -2.03
C PHE A 120 -10.47 -25.70 -0.71
N ARG A 121 -11.67 -25.13 -0.48
CA ARG A 121 -11.98 -24.40 0.75
C ARG A 121 -12.11 -25.32 1.96
N ALA A 122 -12.62 -26.54 1.76
CA ALA A 122 -12.75 -27.54 2.82
C ALA A 122 -11.38 -28.03 3.35
N MET A 123 -10.31 -27.95 2.54
CA MET A 123 -8.93 -28.22 2.97
C MET A 123 -8.33 -27.14 3.87
N GLY A 124 -9.01 -25.98 4.01
CA GLY A 124 -8.59 -24.87 4.85
C GLY A 124 -8.08 -23.67 4.04
N MET A 125 -8.64 -22.50 4.30
CA MET A 125 -8.16 -21.23 3.74
C MET A 125 -7.01 -20.68 4.59
N SER A 126 -5.92 -20.27 3.95
CA SER A 126 -4.74 -19.68 4.59
C SER A 126 -4.20 -18.51 3.76
N GLY A 127 -3.36 -17.66 4.36
CA GLY A 127 -2.71 -16.58 3.62
C GLY A 127 -1.84 -17.07 2.46
N THR A 128 -1.37 -18.32 2.48
CA THR A 128 -0.50 -18.94 1.47
C THR A 128 -1.24 -19.64 0.34
N ASN A 129 -2.58 -19.62 0.35
CA ASN A 129 -3.41 -20.24 -0.69
C ASN A 129 -4.51 -19.32 -1.29
N LEU A 130 -4.53 -18.04 -0.89
CA LEU A 130 -5.42 -17.03 -1.45
C LEU A 130 -5.18 -16.75 -2.94
N SER A 131 -3.93 -16.85 -3.40
CA SER A 131 -3.56 -16.73 -4.81
C SER A 131 -4.21 -17.81 -5.68
N GLU A 132 -4.10 -19.06 -5.25
CA GLU A 132 -4.64 -20.23 -5.92
C GLU A 132 -6.17 -20.20 -5.94
N TYR A 133 -6.77 -19.78 -4.83
CA TYR A 133 -8.21 -19.56 -4.72
C TYR A 133 -8.72 -18.45 -5.65
N ALA A 134 -8.03 -17.31 -5.68
CA ALA A 134 -8.37 -16.21 -6.59
C ALA A 134 -8.27 -16.65 -8.06
N MET A 135 -7.29 -17.49 -8.39
CA MET A 135 -7.10 -18.02 -9.74
C MET A 135 -8.25 -18.95 -10.16
N LEU A 136 -8.70 -19.84 -9.27
CA LEU A 136 -9.90 -20.68 -9.50
C LEU A 136 -11.15 -19.84 -9.73
N LEU A 137 -11.40 -18.85 -8.86
CA LEU A 137 -12.54 -17.96 -8.98
C LEU A 137 -12.50 -17.14 -10.27
N SER A 138 -11.31 -16.69 -10.68
CA SER A 138 -11.13 -15.94 -11.93
C SER A 138 -11.34 -16.84 -13.15
N ALA A 139 -10.85 -18.08 -13.13
CA ALA A 139 -11.10 -19.03 -14.21
C ALA A 139 -12.60 -19.36 -14.32
N TRP A 140 -13.27 -19.66 -13.21
CA TRP A 140 -14.72 -19.88 -13.20
C TRP A 140 -15.48 -18.66 -13.74
N ALA A 141 -15.13 -17.45 -13.28
CA ALA A 141 -15.74 -16.20 -13.72
C ALA A 141 -15.60 -15.90 -15.22
N LYS A 142 -14.58 -16.44 -15.90
CA LYS A 142 -14.43 -16.34 -17.37
C LYS A 142 -15.39 -17.25 -18.13
N HIS A 143 -15.89 -18.31 -17.50
CA HIS A 143 -16.82 -19.27 -18.12
C HIS A 143 -18.27 -19.01 -17.72
N ASP A 144 -18.54 -18.84 -16.43
CA ASP A 144 -19.87 -18.57 -15.87
C ASP A 144 -19.75 -17.69 -14.62
N PRO A 145 -19.76 -16.35 -14.77
CA PRO A 145 -19.66 -15.43 -13.65
C PRO A 145 -20.91 -15.46 -12.75
N LEU A 146 -22.08 -15.87 -13.27
CA LEU A 146 -23.33 -15.92 -12.51
C LEU A 146 -23.34 -17.10 -11.55
N ALA A 147 -22.97 -18.30 -12.02
CA ALA A 147 -22.81 -19.47 -11.15
C ALA A 147 -21.71 -19.27 -10.11
N ALA A 148 -20.59 -18.63 -10.50
CA ALA A 148 -19.52 -18.27 -9.58
C ALA A 148 -19.99 -17.29 -8.48
N LEU A 149 -20.79 -16.28 -8.83
CA LEU A 149 -21.35 -15.31 -7.87
C LEU A 149 -22.35 -15.97 -6.93
N ASP A 150 -23.31 -16.73 -7.45
CA ASP A 150 -24.30 -17.48 -6.67
C ASP A 150 -23.63 -18.43 -5.66
N PHE A 151 -22.58 -19.15 -6.10
CA PHE A 151 -21.76 -19.95 -5.20
C PHE A 151 -21.05 -19.10 -4.14
N ALA A 152 -20.43 -17.98 -4.53
CA ALA A 152 -19.71 -17.12 -3.60
C ALA A 152 -20.62 -16.53 -2.52
N GLU A 153 -21.83 -16.10 -2.89
CA GLU A 153 -22.85 -15.62 -1.96
C GLU A 153 -23.29 -16.71 -0.98
N LYS A 154 -23.70 -17.88 -1.48
CA LYS A 154 -24.19 -18.99 -0.64
C LYS A 154 -23.14 -19.58 0.29
N ASN A 155 -21.88 -19.65 -0.16
CA ASN A 155 -20.87 -20.48 0.51
C ASN A 155 -19.74 -19.70 1.17
N THR A 156 -19.45 -18.44 0.78
CA THR A 156 -18.24 -17.73 1.25
C THR A 156 -18.52 -16.58 2.22
N GLY A 157 -19.66 -15.90 2.06
CA GLY A 157 -20.07 -14.74 2.86
C GLY A 157 -19.13 -13.52 2.80
N ASN A 158 -18.01 -13.57 2.08
CA ASN A 158 -16.96 -12.55 2.14
C ASN A 158 -16.81 -11.75 0.83
N ALA A 159 -16.32 -10.51 0.97
CA ALA A 159 -16.17 -9.59 -0.16
C ALA A 159 -15.11 -10.06 -1.17
N PHE A 160 -14.05 -10.75 -0.71
CA PHE A 160 -12.91 -11.14 -1.55
C PHE A 160 -13.32 -12.01 -2.75
N ALA A 161 -14.11 -13.05 -2.52
CA ALA A 161 -14.51 -13.96 -3.59
C ALA A 161 -15.37 -13.23 -4.65
N ARG A 162 -16.35 -12.47 -4.17
CA ARG A 162 -17.31 -11.72 -4.99
C ARG A 162 -16.64 -10.62 -5.81
N GLN A 163 -15.73 -9.86 -5.19
CA GLN A 163 -14.93 -8.84 -5.87
C GLN A 163 -13.97 -9.46 -6.90
N THR A 164 -13.40 -10.65 -6.64
CA THR A 164 -12.52 -11.34 -7.61
C THR A 164 -13.30 -11.77 -8.85
N ILE A 165 -14.50 -12.33 -8.67
CA ILE A 165 -15.39 -12.72 -9.77
C ILE A 165 -15.83 -11.49 -10.58
N LEU A 166 -16.36 -10.46 -9.92
CA LEU A 166 -16.82 -9.22 -10.58
C LEU A 166 -15.68 -8.46 -11.27
N SER A 167 -14.49 -8.45 -10.68
CA SER A 167 -13.29 -7.87 -11.30
C SER A 167 -12.90 -8.62 -12.58
N THR A 168 -13.06 -9.95 -12.60
CA THR A 168 -12.75 -10.76 -13.79
C THR A 168 -13.82 -10.62 -14.87
N TRP A 169 -15.09 -10.60 -14.47
CA TRP A 169 -16.22 -10.39 -15.39
C TRP A 169 -16.16 -9.00 -16.00
N ALA A 170 -16.03 -7.93 -15.20
CA ALA A 170 -16.00 -6.55 -15.71
C ALA A 170 -14.82 -6.25 -16.64
N ASN A 171 -13.67 -6.92 -16.45
CA ASN A 171 -12.53 -6.84 -17.37
C ASN A 171 -12.83 -7.47 -18.76
N SER A 172 -13.83 -8.33 -18.86
CA SER A 172 -14.22 -9.03 -20.09
C SER A 172 -15.52 -8.48 -20.70
N ASP A 173 -16.47 -8.09 -19.85
CA ASP A 173 -17.77 -7.50 -20.17
C ASP A 173 -18.19 -6.56 -19.03
N LEU A 174 -17.79 -5.29 -19.14
CA LEU A 174 -18.15 -4.24 -18.20
C LEU A 174 -19.68 -4.03 -18.13
N ASN A 175 -20.36 -4.10 -19.27
CA ASN A 175 -21.78 -3.76 -19.35
C ASN A 175 -22.66 -4.82 -18.66
N GLY A 176 -22.38 -6.11 -18.88
CA GLY A 176 -23.05 -7.20 -18.16
C GLY A 176 -22.77 -7.16 -16.66
N ALA A 177 -21.50 -6.97 -16.27
CA ALA A 177 -21.12 -6.89 -14.86
C ALA A 177 -21.78 -5.69 -14.15
N MET A 178 -21.85 -4.52 -14.80
CA MET A 178 -22.58 -3.34 -14.29
C MET A 178 -24.08 -3.58 -14.20
N ALA A 179 -24.69 -4.15 -15.24
CA ALA A 179 -26.13 -4.41 -15.27
C ALA A 179 -26.54 -5.37 -14.14
N TRP A 180 -25.78 -6.46 -13.96
CA TRP A 180 -25.98 -7.38 -12.84
C TRP A 180 -25.78 -6.68 -11.50
N ALA A 181 -24.65 -6.00 -11.29
CA ALA A 181 -24.32 -5.33 -10.03
C ALA A 181 -25.41 -4.34 -9.60
N ASN A 182 -25.99 -3.58 -10.55
CA ASN A 182 -27.08 -2.64 -10.27
C ASN A 182 -28.41 -3.34 -10.02
N SER A 183 -28.75 -4.39 -10.78
CA SER A 183 -29.99 -5.16 -10.60
C SER A 183 -30.04 -6.00 -9.32
N HIS A 184 -28.88 -6.47 -8.86
CA HIS A 184 -28.73 -7.33 -7.67
C HIS A 184 -28.60 -6.52 -6.36
N PHE A 185 -28.39 -5.21 -6.45
CA PHE A 185 -28.35 -4.33 -5.30
C PHE A 185 -29.78 -3.97 -4.85
N GLN A 186 -30.18 -4.49 -3.70
CA GLN A 186 -31.51 -4.26 -3.09
C GLN A 186 -31.51 -3.15 -2.02
N GLY A 187 -30.38 -2.44 -1.87
CA GLY A 187 -30.24 -1.35 -0.89
C GLY A 187 -30.84 -0.02 -1.37
N PRO A 188 -31.03 0.94 -0.45
CA PRO A 188 -31.40 2.32 -0.80
C PRO A 188 -30.42 2.97 -1.80
N PRO A 189 -30.90 3.83 -2.74
CA PRO A 189 -30.04 4.45 -3.76
C PRO A 189 -28.93 5.38 -3.23
N ASP A 190 -29.05 5.84 -1.99
CA ASP A 190 -28.06 6.65 -1.27
C ASP A 190 -26.97 5.80 -0.58
N GLN A 191 -27.13 4.47 -0.52
CA GLN A 191 -26.07 3.56 -0.09
C GLN A 191 -25.18 3.16 -1.27
N GLY A 192 -23.89 2.99 -1.00
CA GLY A 192 -22.96 2.53 -2.03
C GLY A 192 -23.23 1.09 -2.41
N ASN A 193 -23.33 0.82 -3.71
CA ASN A 193 -23.45 -0.53 -4.22
C ASN A 193 -22.12 -1.30 -4.02
N PRO A 194 -22.06 -2.32 -3.13
CA PRO A 194 -20.81 -3.02 -2.81
C PRO A 194 -20.30 -3.89 -3.95
N TRP A 195 -21.17 -4.23 -4.92
CA TRP A 195 -20.82 -4.98 -6.12
C TRP A 195 -20.00 -4.12 -7.08
N MET A 196 -20.27 -2.81 -7.15
CA MET A 196 -19.55 -1.88 -8.02
C MET A 196 -18.06 -1.75 -7.69
N VAL A 197 -17.65 -2.00 -6.44
CA VAL A 197 -16.22 -2.03 -6.06
C VAL A 197 -15.45 -3.09 -6.85
N GLY A 198 -16.04 -4.28 -7.04
CA GLY A 198 -15.45 -5.33 -7.86
C GLY A 198 -15.39 -4.97 -9.35
N VAL A 199 -16.46 -4.35 -9.86
CA VAL A 199 -16.57 -3.89 -11.26
C VAL A 199 -15.52 -2.82 -11.57
N ILE A 200 -15.41 -1.80 -10.72
CA ILE A 200 -14.45 -0.69 -10.86
C ILE A 200 -13.01 -1.21 -10.81
N ARG A 201 -12.70 -2.11 -9.87
CA ARG A 201 -11.39 -2.77 -9.79
C ARG A 201 -11.06 -3.57 -11.06
N GLY A 202 -12.05 -4.21 -11.67
CA GLY A 202 -11.89 -5.02 -12.88
C GLY A 202 -11.40 -4.24 -14.09
N ILE A 203 -11.98 -3.05 -14.31
CA ILE A 203 -11.58 -2.21 -15.45
C ILE A 203 -10.41 -1.27 -15.15
N ALA A 204 -10.05 -1.07 -13.89
CA ALA A 204 -9.06 -0.06 -13.46
C ALA A 204 -7.76 -0.09 -14.29
N ALA A 205 -7.18 -1.28 -14.52
CA ALA A 205 -5.91 -1.43 -15.23
C ALA A 205 -6.00 -1.14 -16.75
N GLY A 206 -7.17 -1.34 -17.36
CA GLY A 206 -7.38 -1.12 -18.80
C GLY A 206 -7.98 0.25 -19.15
N ASP A 207 -8.89 0.74 -18.30
CA ASP A 207 -9.52 2.06 -18.42
C ASP A 207 -9.67 2.73 -17.04
N PRO A 208 -8.57 3.29 -16.50
CA PRO A 208 -8.57 3.96 -15.20
C PRO A 208 -9.42 5.24 -15.21
N ALA A 209 -9.64 5.87 -16.38
CA ALA A 209 -10.48 7.04 -16.51
C ALA A 209 -11.96 6.68 -16.31
N ARG A 210 -12.46 5.64 -16.98
CA ARG A 210 -13.83 5.14 -16.78
C ARG A 210 -14.02 4.56 -15.38
N ALA A 211 -13.03 3.87 -14.83
CA ALA A 211 -13.07 3.37 -13.45
C ALA A 211 -13.22 4.52 -12.43
N SER A 212 -12.47 5.61 -12.63
CA SER A 212 -12.55 6.83 -11.81
C SER A 212 -13.86 7.59 -11.99
N GLN A 213 -14.46 7.53 -13.18
CA GLN A 213 -15.80 8.10 -13.42
C GLN A 213 -16.86 7.30 -12.67
N LEU A 214 -16.89 5.97 -12.80
CA LEU A 214 -17.84 5.11 -12.10
C LEU A 214 -17.75 5.28 -10.57
N MET A 215 -16.53 5.39 -10.03
CA MET A 215 -16.32 5.70 -8.61
C MET A 215 -16.92 7.07 -8.21
N GLN A 216 -16.75 8.10 -9.03
CA GLN A 216 -17.34 9.43 -8.74
C GLN A 216 -18.87 9.46 -8.92
N GLU A 217 -19.45 8.52 -9.68
CA GLU A 217 -20.89 8.34 -9.84
C GLU A 217 -21.54 7.59 -8.65
N MET A 218 -20.76 6.97 -7.76
CA MET A 218 -21.26 6.35 -6.53
C MET A 218 -21.69 7.41 -5.49
N PRO A 219 -22.73 7.13 -4.67
CA PRO A 219 -23.11 8.00 -3.55
C PRO A 219 -22.01 8.03 -2.47
N PHE A 220 -22.07 9.02 -1.58
CA PHE A 220 -21.15 9.10 -0.44
C PHE A 220 -21.32 7.87 0.47
N SER A 221 -20.34 6.97 0.45
CA SER A 221 -20.39 5.72 1.20
C SER A 221 -19.00 5.15 1.46
N ARG A 222 -18.93 4.08 2.25
CA ARG A 222 -17.72 3.30 2.45
C ARG A 222 -17.23 2.68 1.14
N GLU A 223 -18.13 2.08 0.38
CA GLU A 223 -17.88 1.38 -0.88
C GLU A 223 -17.26 2.33 -1.92
N ARG A 224 -17.67 3.60 -1.95
CA ARG A 224 -17.03 4.63 -2.79
C ARG A 224 -15.57 4.88 -2.37
N GLY A 225 -15.29 4.88 -1.07
CA GLY A 225 -13.93 4.94 -0.53
C GLY A 225 -13.10 3.69 -0.83
N ASP A 226 -13.69 2.50 -0.72
CA ASP A 226 -13.03 1.23 -1.05
C ASP A 226 -12.73 1.14 -2.56
N ALA A 227 -13.63 1.63 -3.42
CA ALA A 227 -13.41 1.79 -4.85
C ALA A 227 -12.25 2.74 -5.14
N LEU A 228 -12.17 3.91 -4.48
CA LEU A 228 -11.04 4.84 -4.58
C LEU A 228 -9.72 4.15 -4.24
N VAL A 229 -9.63 3.47 -3.10
CA VAL A 229 -8.42 2.75 -2.68
C VAL A 229 -8.01 1.70 -3.72
N SER A 230 -8.97 1.03 -4.37
CA SER A 230 -8.67 0.04 -5.42
C SER A 230 -8.04 0.63 -6.68
N LEU A 231 -8.23 1.94 -6.94
CA LEU A 231 -7.64 2.64 -8.08
C LEU A 231 -6.21 3.13 -7.80
N VAL A 232 -5.85 3.38 -6.54
CA VAL A 232 -4.55 3.98 -6.17
C VAL A 232 -3.34 3.21 -6.72
N PRO A 233 -3.26 1.87 -6.63
CA PRO A 233 -2.13 1.13 -7.22
C PRO A 233 -1.98 1.35 -8.73
N THR A 234 -3.09 1.52 -9.45
CA THR A 234 -3.08 1.71 -10.90
C THR A 234 -2.60 3.10 -11.30
N VAL A 235 -3.07 4.15 -10.63
CA VAL A 235 -2.62 5.53 -10.92
C VAL A 235 -1.18 5.74 -10.47
N MET A 236 -0.76 5.14 -9.34
CA MET A 236 0.64 5.16 -8.91
C MET A 236 1.58 4.44 -9.88
N ALA A 237 1.11 3.40 -10.57
CA ALA A 237 1.88 2.70 -11.60
C ALA A 237 2.10 3.54 -12.88
N GLN A 238 1.30 4.60 -13.10
CA GLN A 238 1.50 5.55 -14.20
C GLN A 238 2.53 6.63 -13.88
N GLY A 239 2.94 6.76 -12.61
CA GLY A 239 3.93 7.71 -12.13
C GLY A 239 3.37 8.72 -11.12
N PRO A 240 4.26 9.44 -10.41
CA PRO A 240 3.88 10.34 -9.33
C PRO A 240 3.00 11.49 -9.80
N ASP A 241 3.38 12.16 -10.89
CA ASP A 241 2.64 13.30 -11.45
C ASP A 241 1.22 12.92 -11.89
N ALA A 242 1.07 11.73 -12.48
CA ALA A 242 -0.23 11.19 -12.89
C ALA A 242 -1.14 10.91 -11.69
N ALA A 243 -0.59 10.37 -10.59
CA ALA A 243 -1.33 10.10 -9.36
C ALA A 243 -1.78 11.40 -8.65
N MET A 244 -0.89 12.40 -8.55
CA MET A 244 -1.24 13.71 -7.98
C MET A 244 -2.30 14.41 -8.82
N ALA A 245 -2.10 14.50 -10.14
CA ALA A 245 -3.06 15.10 -11.05
C ALA A 245 -4.41 14.37 -11.06
N TRP A 246 -4.42 13.04 -10.93
CA TRP A 246 -5.67 12.29 -10.76
C TRP A 246 -6.42 12.69 -9.50
N ALA A 247 -5.73 12.73 -8.36
CA ALA A 247 -6.30 13.11 -7.07
C ALA A 247 -6.85 14.54 -7.08
N ASP A 248 -6.09 15.50 -7.60
CA ASP A 248 -6.50 16.91 -7.68
C ASP A 248 -7.75 17.13 -8.57
N ASN A 249 -7.95 16.28 -9.59
CA ASN A 249 -9.10 16.35 -10.50
C ASN A 249 -10.37 15.64 -9.98
N LEU A 250 -10.35 14.99 -8.81
CA LEU A 250 -11.57 14.42 -8.23
C LEU A 250 -12.52 15.54 -7.82
N ARG A 251 -13.78 15.48 -8.25
CA ARG A 251 -14.74 16.59 -8.07
C ARG A 251 -15.16 16.78 -6.61
N ASP A 252 -15.43 15.68 -5.93
CA ASP A 252 -15.86 15.64 -4.54
C ASP A 252 -14.65 15.88 -3.61
N PRO A 253 -14.69 16.89 -2.72
CA PRO A 253 -13.60 17.13 -1.76
C PRO A 253 -13.23 15.89 -0.95
N SER A 254 -14.22 15.11 -0.48
CA SER A 254 -13.97 13.93 0.35
C SER A 254 -13.17 12.85 -0.41
N LEU A 255 -13.23 12.85 -1.74
CA LEU A 255 -12.46 11.94 -2.58
C LEU A 255 -11.05 12.50 -2.83
N ARG A 256 -10.89 13.82 -3.03
CA ARG A 256 -9.56 14.46 -3.08
C ARG A 256 -8.77 14.20 -1.81
N ASP A 257 -9.37 14.52 -0.66
CA ASP A 257 -8.72 14.39 0.64
C ASP A 257 -8.35 12.91 0.94
N ARG A 258 -9.24 11.97 0.59
CA ARG A 258 -8.97 10.52 0.72
C ARG A 258 -7.87 10.05 -0.23
N ALA A 259 -7.81 10.57 -1.46
CA ALA A 259 -6.75 10.27 -2.42
C ALA A 259 -5.40 10.83 -1.96
N MET A 260 -5.36 12.05 -1.42
CA MET A 260 -4.16 12.65 -0.82
C MET A 260 -3.59 11.77 0.30
N ARG A 261 -4.43 11.33 1.25
CA ARG A 261 -4.02 10.39 2.33
C ARG A 261 -3.48 9.05 1.83
N GLU A 262 -3.95 8.58 0.68
CA GLU A 262 -3.47 7.31 0.10
C GLU A 262 -2.21 7.49 -0.77
N ILE A 263 -2.04 8.65 -1.42
CA ILE A 263 -0.96 8.87 -2.40
C ILE A 263 0.27 9.52 -1.76
N ALA A 264 0.11 10.56 -0.95
CA ALA A 264 1.25 11.34 -0.45
C ALA A 264 2.25 10.51 0.39
N PRO A 265 1.82 9.60 1.31
CA PRO A 265 2.78 8.76 2.03
C PRO A 265 3.57 7.81 1.10
N ARG A 266 2.91 7.26 0.06
CA ARG A 266 3.54 6.37 -0.93
C ARG A 266 4.50 7.12 -1.86
N LEU A 267 4.25 8.40 -2.13
CA LEU A 267 5.20 9.28 -2.80
C LEU A 267 6.40 9.56 -1.90
N ALA A 268 6.17 9.82 -0.61
CA ALA A 268 7.21 10.18 0.36
C ALA A 268 8.23 9.08 0.63
N GLU A 269 7.92 7.80 0.37
CA GLU A 269 8.89 6.71 0.37
C GLU A 269 10.03 6.88 -0.65
N LYS A 270 9.83 7.69 -1.70
CA LYS A 270 10.79 7.89 -2.81
C LYS A 270 11.18 9.35 -3.03
N ASP A 271 10.21 10.25 -2.94
CA ASP A 271 10.38 11.70 -3.09
C ASP A 271 9.46 12.44 -2.09
N PRO A 272 9.90 12.57 -0.82
CA PRO A 272 9.14 13.28 0.20
C PRO A 272 9.06 14.79 -0.06
N ARG A 273 9.99 15.37 -0.82
CA ARG A 273 9.94 16.80 -1.18
C ARG A 273 8.79 17.07 -2.14
N THR A 274 8.60 16.24 -3.16
CA THR A 274 7.45 16.36 -4.07
C THR A 274 6.13 16.11 -3.35
N ALA A 275 6.06 15.08 -2.48
CA ALA A 275 4.88 14.82 -1.66
C ALA A 275 4.51 16.01 -0.75
N ALA A 276 5.50 16.58 -0.06
CA ALA A 276 5.29 17.71 0.85
C ALA A 276 4.91 19.00 0.11
N ASN A 277 5.55 19.28 -1.04
CA ASN A 277 5.18 20.41 -1.91
C ASN A 277 3.72 20.30 -2.36
N TRP A 278 3.26 19.11 -2.74
CA TRP A 278 1.88 18.87 -3.18
C TRP A 278 0.86 19.13 -2.07
N LEU A 279 1.09 18.59 -0.86
CA LEU A 279 0.24 18.87 0.31
C LEU A 279 0.23 20.36 0.69
N THR A 280 1.39 21.03 0.56
CA THR A 280 1.52 22.48 0.81
C THR A 280 0.77 23.31 -0.22
N ALA A 281 0.73 22.88 -1.49
CA ALA A 281 -0.08 23.51 -2.54
C ALA A 281 -1.58 23.27 -2.36
N ALA A 282 -1.98 22.09 -1.86
CA ALA A 282 -3.38 21.75 -1.58
C ALA A 282 -3.97 22.61 -0.43
N ASN A 283 -3.18 22.84 0.63
CA ASN A 283 -3.51 23.73 1.75
C ASN A 283 -4.92 23.50 2.36
N THR A 284 -5.32 22.23 2.48
CA THR A 284 -6.55 21.80 3.19
C THR A 284 -6.21 21.27 4.59
N PRO A 285 -7.17 21.21 5.53
CA PRO A 285 -6.97 20.56 6.82
C PRO A 285 -6.51 19.10 6.69
N ASP A 286 -7.06 18.35 5.73
CA ASP A 286 -6.64 16.97 5.49
C ASP A 286 -5.25 16.88 4.83
N ALA A 287 -4.82 17.87 4.06
CA ALA A 287 -3.44 17.96 3.59
C ALA A 287 -2.45 18.27 4.73
N ALA A 288 -2.84 19.08 5.71
CA ALA A 288 -2.07 19.28 6.95
C ALA A 288 -1.97 17.97 7.75
N ASN A 289 -3.09 17.27 7.98
CA ASN A 289 -3.11 15.96 8.64
C ASN A 289 -2.23 14.92 7.92
N THR A 290 -2.19 14.94 6.58
CA THR A 290 -1.36 14.03 5.77
C THR A 290 0.13 14.42 5.78
N MET A 291 0.47 15.65 6.16
CA MET A 291 1.87 16.08 6.25
C MET A 291 2.63 15.29 7.31
N ASP A 292 1.95 14.81 8.35
CA ASP A 292 2.57 14.02 9.42
C ASP A 292 3.19 12.71 8.91
N ASP A 293 2.45 11.95 8.09
CA ASP A 293 2.92 10.74 7.43
C ASP A 293 4.12 11.01 6.51
N VAL A 294 4.06 12.10 5.73
CA VAL A 294 5.10 12.51 4.78
C VAL A 294 6.39 12.91 5.52
N MET A 295 6.27 13.73 6.57
CA MET A 295 7.40 14.17 7.38
C MET A 295 8.00 13.03 8.19
N THR A 296 7.19 12.10 8.69
CA THR A 296 7.66 10.86 9.32
C THR A 296 8.49 10.01 8.37
N ALA A 297 8.04 9.82 7.12
CA ALA A 297 8.80 9.12 6.10
C ALA A 297 10.10 9.84 5.74
N TRP A 298 10.06 11.17 5.59
CA TRP A 298 11.24 11.99 5.26
C TRP A 298 12.29 11.97 6.38
N MET A 299 11.86 12.15 7.63
CA MET A 299 12.74 12.12 8.81
C MET A 299 13.44 10.77 8.96
N LYS A 300 12.79 9.66 8.61
CA LYS A 300 13.40 8.32 8.61
C LYS A 300 14.51 8.16 7.55
N GLY A 301 14.41 8.84 6.42
CA GLY A 301 15.36 8.74 5.31
C GLY A 301 16.49 9.79 5.35
N ASN A 302 16.13 11.07 5.54
CA ASN A 302 17.04 12.20 5.52
C ASN A 302 16.59 13.31 6.51
N PRO A 303 16.87 13.16 7.83
CA PRO A 303 16.43 14.11 8.85
C PRO A 303 16.85 15.56 8.58
N SER A 304 18.06 15.78 8.05
CA SER A 304 18.59 17.13 7.81
C SER A 304 17.89 17.85 6.67
N GLU A 305 17.34 17.13 5.70
CA GLU A 305 16.58 17.72 4.61
C GLU A 305 15.12 17.94 5.02
N ALA A 306 14.55 17.01 5.78
CA ALA A 306 13.21 17.14 6.35
C ALA A 306 13.10 18.37 7.27
N THR A 307 14.04 18.56 8.20
CA THR A 307 14.07 19.78 9.04
C THR A 307 14.28 21.04 8.20
N GLY A 308 15.21 20.99 7.24
CA GLY A 308 15.45 22.10 6.31
C GLY A 308 14.20 22.47 5.49
N TYR A 309 13.34 21.51 5.16
CA TYR A 309 12.05 21.76 4.53
C TYR A 309 11.03 22.35 5.50
N TYR A 310 10.92 21.79 6.72
CA TYR A 310 10.05 22.33 7.76
C TYR A 310 10.29 23.83 7.99
N GLU A 311 11.55 24.29 8.01
CA GLU A 311 11.87 25.71 8.18
C GLU A 311 11.27 26.61 7.08
N THR A 312 11.07 26.06 5.86
CA THR A 312 10.46 26.79 4.74
C THR A 312 8.94 26.87 4.78
N LEU A 313 8.28 26.08 5.64
CA LEU A 313 6.82 26.06 5.73
C LEU A 313 6.28 27.37 6.29
N PRO A 314 5.17 27.91 5.74
CA PRO A 314 4.49 29.07 6.32
C PRO A 314 3.84 28.72 7.66
N ALA A 315 3.70 29.71 8.55
CA ALA A 315 2.98 29.54 9.80
C ALA A 315 1.51 29.14 9.53
N GLY A 316 1.07 28.04 10.14
CA GLY A 316 -0.26 27.46 9.91
C GLY A 316 -0.33 26.01 10.36
N ASP A 317 -1.45 25.35 10.09
CA ASP A 317 -1.76 24.00 10.57
C ASP A 317 -0.74 22.98 10.05
N LEU A 318 -0.44 23.02 8.75
CA LEU A 318 0.52 22.15 8.09
C LEU A 318 1.94 22.23 8.69
N ARG A 319 2.38 23.42 9.14
CA ARG A 319 3.66 23.58 9.86
C ARG A 319 3.61 22.99 11.26
N ARG A 320 2.46 23.06 11.97
CA ARG A 320 2.32 22.43 13.30
C ARG A 320 2.31 20.90 13.21
N GLU A 321 1.62 20.32 12.23
CA GLU A 321 1.66 18.87 12.01
C GLU A 321 3.07 18.41 11.64
N ALA A 322 3.76 19.12 10.73
CA ALA A 322 5.16 18.83 10.40
C ALA A 322 6.11 18.96 11.62
N LEU A 323 5.90 19.94 12.51
CA LEU A 323 6.67 20.07 13.75
C LEU A 323 6.43 18.87 14.68
N SER A 324 5.19 18.38 14.76
CA SER A 324 4.83 17.20 15.56
C SER A 324 5.64 15.97 15.15
N SER A 325 5.66 15.63 13.86
CA SER A 325 6.41 14.48 13.32
C SER A 325 7.91 14.63 13.47
N VAL A 326 8.46 15.83 13.24
CA VAL A 326 9.89 16.10 13.43
C VAL A 326 10.28 15.88 14.90
N ILE A 327 9.48 16.40 15.85
CA ILE A 327 9.71 16.21 17.28
C ILE A 327 9.56 14.75 17.70
N ALA A 328 8.51 14.05 17.28
CA ALA A 328 8.31 12.63 17.59
C ALA A 328 9.45 11.77 17.05
N SER A 329 9.85 11.98 15.79
CA SER A 329 10.93 11.24 15.13
C SER A 329 12.29 11.49 15.79
N MET A 330 12.65 12.75 16.04
CA MET A 330 13.86 13.07 16.80
C MET A 330 13.81 12.50 18.22
N ALA A 331 12.71 12.65 18.95
CA ALA A 331 12.61 12.20 20.34
C ALA A 331 12.73 10.67 20.47
N SER A 332 12.32 9.93 19.44
CA SER A 332 12.50 8.47 19.37
C SER A 332 13.96 8.03 19.17
N SER A 333 14.81 8.90 18.60
CA SER A 333 16.18 8.57 18.16
C SER A 333 17.26 9.28 19.01
N ASP A 334 17.18 10.60 19.14
CA ASP A 334 17.96 11.43 20.08
C ASP A 334 17.06 12.48 20.79
N PRO A 335 16.57 12.16 22.01
CA PRO A 335 15.85 13.10 22.85
C PRO A 335 16.53 14.45 23.12
N ASN A 336 17.87 14.54 23.11
CA ASN A 336 18.58 15.80 23.34
C ASN A 336 18.56 16.69 22.10
N GLN A 337 18.71 16.09 20.92
CA GLN A 337 18.52 16.80 19.65
C GLN A 337 17.07 17.28 19.53
N ALA A 338 16.11 16.40 19.84
CA ALA A 338 14.68 16.74 19.85
C ALA A 338 14.35 17.89 20.81
N MET A 339 14.91 17.89 22.03
CA MET A 339 14.71 18.98 22.98
C MET A 339 15.34 20.29 22.47
N THR A 340 16.51 20.21 21.84
CA THR A 340 17.15 21.39 21.24
C THR A 340 16.29 21.98 20.12
N PHE A 341 15.74 21.12 19.25
CA PHE A 341 14.82 21.54 18.19
C PHE A 341 13.52 22.12 18.74
N LEU A 342 12.91 21.47 19.74
CA LEU A 342 11.72 21.95 20.44
C LEU A 342 11.96 23.30 21.12
N ASN A 343 13.13 23.49 21.74
CA ASN A 343 13.52 24.74 22.40
C ASN A 343 13.59 25.92 21.42
N ASN A 344 14.10 25.69 20.20
CA ASN A 344 14.14 26.69 19.14
C ASN A 344 12.73 27.03 18.60
N HIS A 345 11.79 26.08 18.68
CA HIS A 345 10.42 26.20 18.16
C HIS A 345 9.34 26.35 19.25
N ARG A 346 9.70 26.77 20.46
CA ARG A 346 8.78 26.92 21.61
C ARG A 346 7.55 27.80 21.34
N GLY A 347 7.65 28.78 20.44
CA GLY A 347 6.53 29.63 20.05
C GLY A 347 5.45 28.93 19.21
N GLU A 348 5.78 27.78 18.61
CA GLU A 348 4.88 26.95 17.80
C GLU A 348 4.40 25.69 18.55
N ALA A 349 5.08 25.32 19.64
CA ALA A 349 4.85 24.09 20.39
C ALA A 349 3.52 24.12 21.17
N THR A 350 2.63 23.21 20.82
CA THR A 350 1.36 22.95 21.53
C THR A 350 1.55 21.90 22.63
N ASP A 351 0.57 21.79 23.53
CA ASP A 351 0.50 20.71 24.54
C ASP A 351 0.68 19.32 23.92
N ALA A 352 0.10 19.09 22.73
CA ALA A 352 0.24 17.82 22.00
C ALA A 352 1.70 17.56 21.56
N ILE A 353 2.43 18.59 21.10
CA ILE A 353 3.84 18.45 20.71
C ILE A 353 4.72 18.16 21.93
N TYR A 354 4.41 18.73 23.10
CA TYR A 354 5.07 18.36 24.35
C TYR A 354 4.73 16.91 24.77
N GLU A 355 3.48 16.46 24.62
CA GLU A 355 3.11 15.05 24.83
C GLU A 355 3.84 14.10 23.87
N GLU A 356 3.97 14.43 22.59
CA GLU A 356 4.71 13.62 21.62
C GLU A 356 6.20 13.52 21.98
N PHE A 357 6.84 14.63 22.37
CA PHE A 357 8.20 14.59 22.90
C PHE A 357 8.29 13.62 24.10
N VAL A 358 7.37 13.75 25.06
CA VAL A 358 7.34 12.93 26.29
C VAL A 358 7.20 11.44 25.95
N TRP A 359 6.24 11.07 25.10
CA TRP A 359 5.96 9.66 24.83
C TRP A 359 7.04 8.98 23.98
N ASN A 360 7.65 9.70 23.04
CA ASN A 360 8.72 9.15 22.19
C ASN A 360 10.08 9.10 22.93
N SER A 361 10.36 10.02 23.87
CA SER A 361 11.61 10.02 24.65
C SER A 361 11.59 9.21 25.95
N ALA A 362 10.42 9.00 26.60
CA ALA A 362 10.34 8.38 27.92
C ALA A 362 10.94 6.95 28.00
N ARG A 363 11.04 6.25 26.87
CA ARG A 363 11.70 4.93 26.83
C ARG A 363 13.22 5.03 26.96
N SER A 364 13.87 6.02 26.37
CA SER A 364 15.33 6.16 26.38
C SER A 364 15.81 7.11 27.49
N GLN A 365 15.14 8.24 27.69
CA GLN A 365 15.53 9.29 28.63
C GLN A 365 14.30 9.77 29.44
N PRO A 366 13.86 9.00 30.45
CA PRO A 366 12.61 9.29 31.18
C PRO A 366 12.65 10.58 32.00
N GLU A 367 13.80 10.96 32.57
CA GLU A 367 13.95 12.22 33.31
C GLU A 367 13.83 13.43 32.39
N LEU A 368 14.47 13.36 31.21
CA LEU A 368 14.35 14.38 30.17
C LEU A 368 12.90 14.51 29.69
N ALA A 369 12.24 13.38 29.40
CA ALA A 369 10.81 13.33 29.08
C ALA A 369 9.98 14.01 30.18
N ALA A 370 10.20 13.64 31.45
CA ALA A 370 9.45 14.18 32.58
C ALA A 370 9.60 15.69 32.73
N SER A 371 10.78 16.24 32.45
CA SER A 371 11.06 17.67 32.54
C SER A 371 10.21 18.52 31.59
N GLN A 372 9.84 17.97 30.42
CA GLN A 372 9.05 18.69 29.42
C GLN A 372 7.55 18.71 29.71
N ILE A 373 7.06 17.81 30.59
CA ILE A 373 5.64 17.79 31.00
C ILE A 373 5.25 19.13 31.64
N ALA A 374 6.17 19.81 32.35
CA ALA A 374 5.95 21.12 32.96
C ALA A 374 5.56 22.23 31.96
N ASN A 375 5.83 22.06 30.66
CA ASN A 375 5.49 23.04 29.62
C ASN A 375 4.07 22.86 29.05
N ILE A 376 3.37 21.77 29.38
CA ILE A 376 1.96 21.54 29.02
C ILE A 376 1.10 22.56 29.79
N GLN A 377 0.34 23.37 29.04
CA GLN A 377 -0.42 24.50 29.56
C GLN A 377 -1.71 24.06 30.25
N ASP A 378 -2.43 23.07 29.71
CA ASP A 378 -3.63 22.54 30.36
C ASP A 378 -3.27 21.74 31.62
N PRO A 379 -3.71 22.15 32.82
CA PRO A 379 -3.32 21.48 34.06
C PRO A 379 -3.84 20.05 34.18
N GLN A 380 -5.01 19.74 33.61
CA GLN A 380 -5.58 18.40 33.65
C GLN A 380 -4.79 17.46 32.74
N ASN A 381 -4.40 17.93 31.56
CA ASN A 381 -3.57 17.18 30.64
C ASN A 381 -2.18 16.94 31.23
N ARG A 382 -1.53 18.00 31.73
CA ARG A 382 -0.23 17.96 32.38
C ARG A 382 -0.19 16.93 33.51
N ASP A 383 -1.12 17.03 34.46
CA ASP A 383 -1.13 16.18 35.65
C ASP A 383 -1.46 14.72 35.28
N ARG A 384 -2.35 14.50 34.31
CA ARG A 384 -2.63 13.18 33.70
C ARG A 384 -1.40 12.58 33.04
N THR A 385 -0.60 13.39 32.35
CA THR A 385 0.59 12.94 31.63
C THR A 385 1.76 12.66 32.58
N TYR A 386 1.93 13.44 33.66
CA TYR A 386 2.79 13.03 34.78
C TYR A 386 2.37 11.67 35.36
N MET A 387 1.10 11.50 35.74
CA MET A 387 0.60 10.25 36.33
C MET A 387 0.84 9.02 35.42
N LYS A 388 0.52 9.13 34.13
CA LYS A 388 0.75 8.05 33.16
C LYS A 388 2.24 7.78 32.94
N MET A 389 3.08 8.81 32.84
CA MET A 389 4.49 8.65 32.47
C MET A 389 5.31 8.14 33.67
N ILE A 390 5.20 8.78 34.83
CA ILE A 390 5.86 8.34 36.07
C ILE A 390 5.39 6.93 36.46
N GLY A 391 4.10 6.61 36.29
CA GLY A 391 3.58 5.25 36.53
C GLY A 391 4.15 4.18 35.58
N LYS A 392 4.50 4.54 34.33
CA LYS A 392 5.28 3.66 33.43
C LYS A 392 6.75 3.58 33.85
N TRP A 393 7.35 4.68 34.28
CA TRP A 393 8.74 4.73 34.73
C TRP A 393 8.95 3.88 35.99
N MET A 394 8.10 4.01 37.02
CA MET A 394 8.19 3.22 38.26
C MET A 394 8.16 1.70 38.02
N LYS A 395 7.47 1.22 36.98
CA LYS A 395 7.44 -0.21 36.62
C LYS A 395 8.76 -0.73 36.04
N ARG A 396 9.64 0.15 35.56
CA ARG A 396 10.95 -0.18 34.98
C ARG A 396 12.09 0.16 35.92
N ASP A 397 12.03 1.34 36.54
CA ASP A 397 13.03 1.88 37.44
C ASP A 397 12.30 2.67 38.55
N PRO A 398 11.91 2.00 39.65
CA PRO A 398 11.21 2.64 40.75
C PRO A 398 12.09 3.62 41.52
N GLN A 399 13.41 3.41 41.55
CA GLN A 399 14.33 4.25 42.31
C GLN A 399 14.48 5.62 41.65
N ALA A 400 14.78 5.66 40.35
CA ALA A 400 14.93 6.92 39.62
C ALA A 400 13.58 7.67 39.52
N ALA A 401 12.48 6.96 39.31
CA ALA A 401 11.14 7.57 39.31
C ALA A 401 10.77 8.19 40.67
N GLN A 402 11.11 7.54 41.78
CA GLN A 402 10.87 8.08 43.13
C GLN A 402 11.77 9.28 43.44
N GLN A 403 13.02 9.27 42.95
CA GLN A 403 13.92 10.43 43.04
C GLN A 403 13.33 11.63 42.27
N TYR A 404 12.81 11.41 41.05
CA TYR A 404 12.17 12.47 40.27
C TYR A 404 10.90 13.01 40.92
N LEU A 405 10.04 12.15 41.48
CA LEU A 405 8.88 12.58 42.28
C LEU A 405 9.26 13.48 43.45
N ASN A 406 10.41 13.23 44.07
CA ASN A 406 10.90 13.97 45.23
C ASN A 406 11.74 15.21 44.85
N SER A 407 11.98 15.48 43.56
CA SER A 407 12.81 16.59 43.07
C SER A 407 12.18 17.99 43.24
N GLY A 408 10.86 18.04 43.46
CA GLY A 408 10.08 19.28 43.42
C GLY A 408 9.63 19.70 42.00
N ALA A 409 10.04 19.00 40.94
CA ALA A 409 9.61 19.26 39.56
C ALA A 409 8.20 18.73 39.23
N VAL A 410 7.56 18.01 40.16
CA VAL A 410 6.24 17.39 39.98
C VAL A 410 5.20 18.10 40.86
N PRO A 411 4.00 18.45 40.34
CA PRO A 411 2.94 19.08 41.13
C PRO A 411 2.56 18.25 42.38
N ALA A 412 2.36 18.91 43.52
CA ALA A 412 2.10 18.24 44.79
C ALA A 412 0.89 17.28 44.76
N GLY A 413 -0.17 17.62 44.01
CA GLY A 413 -1.34 16.75 43.84
C GLY A 413 -1.03 15.43 43.10
N VAL A 414 -0.10 15.46 42.13
CA VAL A 414 0.40 14.26 41.44
C VAL A 414 1.25 13.43 42.41
N VAL A 415 2.16 14.07 43.17
CA VAL A 415 3.01 13.37 44.15
C VAL A 415 2.15 12.65 45.21
N GLN A 416 1.09 13.28 45.71
CA GLN A 416 0.15 12.68 46.66
C GLN A 416 -0.57 11.44 46.11
N GLN A 417 -0.87 11.40 44.81
CA GLN A 417 -1.52 10.23 44.19
C GLN A 417 -0.57 9.01 44.09
N PHE A 418 0.74 9.22 44.00
CA PHE A 418 1.73 8.12 44.07
C PHE A 418 2.05 7.67 45.50
N GLN A 419 1.81 8.52 46.50
CA GLN A 419 2.05 8.21 47.92
C GLN A 419 0.86 7.52 48.60
N GLN A 420 -0.34 7.63 48.03
CA GLN A 420 -1.50 6.87 48.48
C GLN A 420 -1.37 5.41 47.99
N PRO A 421 -1.31 4.41 48.90
CA PRO A 421 -1.38 3.02 48.47
C PRO A 421 -2.74 2.78 47.81
N ASN A 422 -2.77 2.18 46.62
CA ASN A 422 -4.01 1.83 45.91
C ASN A 422 -4.95 1.05 46.85
N GLY A 423 -6.07 1.67 47.21
CA GLY A 423 -7.10 1.03 48.02
C GLY A 423 -8.04 0.20 47.14
N GLY A 424 -7.84 -1.13 47.13
CA GLY A 424 -8.74 -2.10 46.49
C GLY A 424 -8.30 -2.54 45.11
#